data_AF-A0A7X8IGI9-F1
#
_entry.id   AF-A0A7X8IGI9-F1
#
_cell.length_a   1.000
_cell.length_b   1.000
_cell.length_c   1.000
_cell.angle_alpha   90.00
_cell.angle_beta   90.00
_cell.angle_gamma   90.00
#
_symmetry.space_group_name_H-M   'P 1'
#
loop_
_entity.id
_entity.type
_entity.pdbx_description
1 polymer ?
#
loop_
_entity_poly.entity_id
_entity_poly.type
_entity_poly.pdbx_seq_one_letter_code
_entity_poly.pdbx_strand_id
1 'polypeptide(L)'
;MPNITEWIVNEDDAELKDFQRRLVDIFSGARVNFLIGSGFSKPFLETLGDLEDIQTHLSRLSMEPADKLLLTGYLLWIYFCNCMYAMVDVQAEELVEQRRFANLMYALMNERSTPVLSKQINIFTTNYDPILELVFDANRNIAYNDGFEGRINPYFSSSNFSKLIYRQAIFSNNKVEVPVVNILKMHGSLTWDRIPETDNIGYCDYREKLHRFYEENHKTFDQEIVDTMNYILDNKENKSIPELTEDLAKAALKSTAHGRMEDFLKNYTEQLQIVNPTKEKFDTTIMNIAYHELIRIFSNELEKENSVLLVYGFSFKDEHILEITKRSIVNPTLQIYIFCYDDISAEEMMRHFQVAKNHNIFLVRMENEEFQLNRLNDILQSIIEDKGDYRAK
;
A
#
# COMPACT_ATOMS: atom_id res chain seq x y z
N MET A 1 22.37 -16.14 -15.79
CA MET A 1 21.15 -15.35 -16.03
C MET A 1 20.30 -15.46 -14.78
N PRO A 2 19.65 -14.39 -14.31
CA PRO A 2 18.76 -14.46 -13.14
C PRO A 2 17.61 -15.45 -13.42
N ASN A 3 17.19 -16.21 -12.41
CA ASN A 3 16.08 -17.18 -12.52
C ASN A 3 14.72 -16.46 -12.40
N ILE A 4 14.55 -15.39 -13.17
CA ILE A 4 13.36 -14.54 -13.21
C ILE A 4 12.70 -14.74 -14.57
N THR A 5 11.39 -15.00 -14.58
CA THR A 5 10.60 -15.09 -15.81
C THR A 5 9.93 -13.75 -16.05
N GLU A 6 10.04 -13.24 -17.27
CA GLU A 6 9.39 -12.00 -17.69
C GLU A 6 8.21 -12.31 -18.62
N TRP A 7 7.10 -11.60 -18.41
CA TRP A 7 5.88 -11.66 -19.21
C TRP A 7 5.58 -10.26 -19.75
N ILE A 8 5.52 -10.14 -21.08
CA ILE A 8 5.21 -8.88 -21.76
C ILE A 8 3.77 -8.98 -22.27
N VAL A 9 2.88 -8.16 -21.71
CA VAL A 9 1.42 -8.35 -21.89
C VAL A 9 0.85 -7.60 -23.12
N ASN A 10 1.70 -7.17 -24.05
CA ASN A 10 1.27 -6.20 -25.09
C ASN A 10 0.88 -6.81 -26.44
N GLU A 11 1.53 -7.88 -26.93
CA GLU A 11 1.35 -8.25 -28.34
C GLU A 11 1.31 -9.75 -28.68
N ASP A 12 1.36 -10.69 -27.72
CA ASP A 12 1.16 -12.12 -28.04
C ASP A 12 0.04 -12.77 -27.23
N ASP A 13 -1.04 -13.08 -27.94
CA ASP A 13 -2.25 -13.73 -27.46
C ASP A 13 -1.97 -15.09 -26.77
N ALA A 14 -0.81 -15.71 -27.05
CA ALA A 14 -0.40 -16.97 -26.45
C ALA A 14 0.23 -16.81 -25.06
N GLU A 15 1.09 -15.81 -24.84
CA GLU A 15 1.72 -15.57 -23.53
C GLU A 15 0.67 -15.07 -22.53
N LEU A 16 -0.18 -14.12 -22.93
CA LEU A 16 -1.28 -13.66 -22.09
C LEU A 16 -2.20 -14.82 -21.68
N LYS A 17 -2.51 -15.74 -22.61
CA LYS A 17 -3.33 -16.93 -22.30
C LYS A 17 -2.64 -17.91 -21.36
N ASP A 18 -1.34 -18.15 -21.48
CA ASP A 18 -0.62 -19.02 -20.52
C ASP A 18 -0.58 -18.37 -19.12
N PHE A 19 -0.35 -17.07 -19.06
CA PHE A 19 -0.39 -16.31 -17.81
C PHE A 19 -1.78 -16.34 -17.16
N GLN A 20 -2.84 -16.11 -17.93
CA GLN A 20 -4.23 -16.21 -17.45
C GLN A 20 -4.55 -17.59 -16.90
N ARG A 21 -4.13 -18.67 -17.58
CA ARG A 21 -4.31 -20.05 -17.10
C ARG A 21 -3.58 -20.28 -15.77
N ARG A 22 -2.35 -19.78 -15.63
CA ARG A 22 -1.62 -19.85 -14.35
C ARG A 22 -2.34 -19.10 -13.24
N LEU A 23 -2.87 -17.90 -13.52
CA LEU A 23 -3.67 -17.15 -12.54
C LEU A 23 -4.93 -17.92 -12.11
N VAL A 24 -5.62 -18.60 -13.04
CA VAL A 24 -6.76 -19.48 -12.71
C VAL A 24 -6.36 -20.54 -11.69
N ASP A 25 -5.22 -21.20 -11.88
CA ASP A 25 -4.72 -22.24 -10.96
C ASP A 25 -4.37 -21.65 -9.59
N ILE A 26 -3.74 -20.47 -9.58
CA ILE A 26 -3.35 -19.73 -8.37
C ILE A 26 -4.58 -19.43 -7.50
N PHE A 27 -5.60 -18.77 -8.05
CA PHE A 27 -6.78 -18.39 -7.26
C PHE A 27 -7.59 -19.61 -6.79
N SER A 28 -7.52 -20.72 -7.53
CA SER A 28 -8.24 -21.96 -7.21
C SER A 28 -7.56 -22.81 -6.13
N GLY A 29 -6.23 -22.76 -6.03
CA GLY A 29 -5.45 -23.72 -5.25
C GLY A 29 -4.43 -23.15 -4.27
N ALA A 30 -4.09 -21.86 -4.33
CA ALA A 30 -3.00 -21.26 -3.55
C ALA A 30 -3.48 -20.30 -2.45
N ARG A 31 -2.63 -20.00 -1.47
CA ARG A 31 -2.87 -18.93 -0.49
C ARG A 31 -2.52 -17.59 -1.14
N VAL A 32 -3.52 -16.75 -1.36
CA VAL A 32 -3.36 -15.52 -2.14
C VAL A 32 -3.06 -14.35 -1.22
N ASN A 33 -1.91 -13.72 -1.46
CA ASN A 33 -1.48 -12.51 -0.79
C ASN A 33 -1.20 -11.43 -1.83
N PHE A 34 -1.61 -10.20 -1.57
CA PHE A 34 -1.25 -9.02 -2.33
C PHE A 34 -0.30 -8.16 -1.51
N LEU A 35 0.68 -7.55 -2.18
CA LEU A 35 1.45 -6.42 -1.65
C LEU A 35 1.11 -5.19 -2.50
N ILE A 36 0.34 -4.28 -1.93
CA ILE A 36 -0.16 -3.08 -2.60
C ILE A 36 0.61 -1.86 -2.09
N GLY A 37 1.24 -1.12 -3.01
CA GLY A 37 1.92 0.13 -2.72
C GLY A 37 1.16 1.36 -3.21
N SER A 38 1.85 2.50 -3.19
CA SER A 38 1.27 3.82 -3.49
C SER A 38 0.74 3.96 -4.92
N GLY A 39 1.20 3.13 -5.87
CA GLY A 39 0.66 3.10 -7.22
C GLY A 39 -0.82 2.69 -7.31
N PHE A 40 -1.38 2.08 -6.26
CA PHE A 40 -2.82 1.78 -6.17
C PHE A 40 -3.68 3.00 -5.85
N SER A 41 -3.09 3.98 -5.17
CA SER A 41 -3.78 5.21 -4.78
C SER A 41 -3.76 6.27 -5.90
N LYS A 42 -2.97 6.06 -6.97
CA LYS A 42 -3.01 6.91 -8.17
C LYS A 42 -4.38 6.83 -8.89
N PRO A 43 -4.85 7.93 -9.51
CA PRO A 43 -4.25 9.27 -9.53
C PRO A 43 -4.66 10.15 -8.33
N PHE A 44 -5.38 9.60 -7.34
CA PHE A 44 -5.97 10.38 -6.24
C PHE A 44 -4.94 10.90 -5.25
N LEU A 45 -3.88 10.14 -5.02
CA LEU A 45 -2.78 10.52 -4.13
C LEU A 45 -1.45 10.45 -4.89
N GLU A 46 -0.59 11.43 -4.63
CA GLU A 46 0.79 11.41 -5.10
C GLU A 46 1.61 10.36 -4.36
N THR A 47 2.66 9.85 -5.01
CA THR A 47 3.55 8.90 -4.36
C THR A 47 4.53 9.64 -3.45
N LEU A 48 4.89 9.02 -2.33
CA LEU A 48 5.91 9.52 -1.41
C LEU A 48 7.28 9.76 -2.09
N GLY A 49 7.50 9.10 -3.23
CA GLY A 49 8.46 9.46 -4.26
C GLY A 49 9.87 9.71 -3.74
N ASP A 50 10.28 10.98 -3.83
CA ASP A 50 11.63 11.47 -3.51
C ASP A 50 11.73 12.07 -2.11
N LEU A 51 10.65 12.12 -1.32
CA LEU A 51 10.67 12.74 0.01
C LEU A 51 11.74 12.09 0.90
N GLU A 52 11.86 10.76 0.85
CA GLU A 52 12.87 9.99 1.58
C GLU A 52 14.29 10.27 1.08
N ASP A 53 14.47 10.36 -0.24
CA ASP A 53 15.75 10.65 -0.88
C ASP A 53 16.20 12.10 -0.57
N ILE A 54 15.27 13.05 -0.59
CA ILE A 54 15.46 14.46 -0.21
C ILE A 54 15.81 14.57 1.28
N GLN A 55 15.06 13.91 2.18
CA GLN A 55 15.36 13.92 3.61
C GLN A 55 16.73 13.30 3.92
N THR A 56 17.06 12.19 3.24
CA THR A 56 18.37 11.55 3.34
C THR A 56 19.47 12.50 2.89
N HIS A 57 19.30 13.19 1.76
CA HIS A 57 20.27 14.16 1.29
C HIS A 57 20.39 15.38 2.24
N LEU A 58 19.26 15.91 2.70
CA LEU A 58 19.20 17.02 3.65
C LEU A 58 19.94 16.72 4.96
N SER A 59 19.87 15.48 5.45
CA SER A 59 20.61 15.04 6.64
C SER A 59 22.12 15.23 6.47
N ARG A 60 22.65 15.00 5.25
CA ARG A 60 24.07 15.05 4.89
C ARG A 60 24.59 16.45 4.55
N LEU A 61 23.70 17.40 4.25
CA LEU A 61 24.09 18.77 3.90
C LEU A 61 24.60 19.54 5.12
N SER A 62 25.63 20.38 4.94
CA SER A 62 26.12 21.32 5.94
C SER A 62 25.25 22.58 5.97
N MET A 63 24.06 22.47 6.56
CA MET A 63 23.11 23.57 6.79
C MET A 63 22.91 23.79 8.29
N GLU A 64 22.56 25.02 8.68
CA GLU A 64 22.18 25.33 10.06
C GLU A 64 20.99 24.45 10.50
N PRO A 65 20.98 23.94 11.75
CA PRO A 65 19.92 23.05 12.22
C PRO A 65 18.51 23.64 12.07
N ALA A 66 18.35 24.94 12.31
CA ALA A 66 17.07 25.64 12.18
C ALA A 66 16.55 25.66 10.72
N ASP A 67 17.45 25.75 9.74
CA ASP A 67 17.08 25.77 8.33
C ASP A 67 16.71 24.37 7.83
N LYS A 68 17.41 23.33 8.30
CA LYS A 68 17.03 21.93 8.06
C LYS A 68 15.65 21.63 8.62
N LEU A 69 15.37 22.12 9.83
CA LEU A 69 14.09 21.96 10.48
C LEU A 69 12.97 22.64 9.69
N LEU A 70 13.21 23.87 9.22
CA LEU A 70 12.26 24.62 8.40
C LEU A 70 11.92 23.88 7.10
N LEU A 71 12.93 23.45 6.35
CA LEU A 71 12.69 22.70 5.11
C LEU A 71 11.94 21.40 5.38
N THR A 72 12.31 20.66 6.45
CA THR A 72 11.61 19.43 6.85
C THR A 72 10.14 19.71 7.17
N GLY A 73 9.85 20.78 7.91
CA GLY A 73 8.48 21.17 8.24
C GLY A 73 7.63 21.47 6.99
N TYR A 74 8.17 22.24 6.04
CA TYR A 74 7.48 22.52 4.77
C TYR A 74 7.27 21.26 3.93
N LEU A 75 8.26 20.38 3.84
CA LEU A 75 8.13 19.11 3.10
C LEU A 75 7.04 18.21 3.70
N LEU A 76 7.00 18.09 5.03
CA LEU A 76 5.96 17.31 5.72
C LEU A 76 4.57 17.96 5.60
N TRP A 77 4.49 19.29 5.58
CA TRP A 77 3.23 20.00 5.34
C TRP A 77 2.70 19.77 3.92
N ILE A 78 3.57 19.89 2.91
CA ILE A 78 3.22 19.57 1.50
C ILE A 78 2.77 18.12 1.39
N TYR A 79 3.53 17.20 1.99
CA TYR A 79 3.17 15.78 2.02
C TYR A 79 1.83 15.54 2.71
N PHE A 80 1.57 16.20 3.84
CA PHE A 80 0.27 16.14 4.50
C PHE A 80 -0.86 16.61 3.57
N CYS A 81 -0.70 17.77 2.92
CA CYS A 81 -1.72 18.31 2.03
C CYS A 81 -2.01 17.40 0.83
N ASN A 82 -0.96 16.95 0.12
CA ASN A 82 -1.10 16.22 -1.14
C ASN A 82 -1.44 14.74 -0.94
N CYS A 83 -0.93 14.11 0.13
CA CYS A 83 -1.02 12.65 0.30
C CYS A 83 -1.97 12.23 1.42
N MET A 84 -2.32 13.11 2.36
CA MET A 84 -3.23 12.78 3.46
C MET A 84 -4.53 13.58 3.38
N TYR A 85 -4.43 14.91 3.39
CA TYR A 85 -5.57 15.81 3.42
C TYR A 85 -6.42 15.72 2.16
N ALA A 86 -5.80 15.50 0.99
CA ALA A 86 -6.51 15.22 -0.26
C ALA A 86 -7.55 14.08 -0.14
N MET A 87 -7.34 13.14 0.78
CA MET A 87 -8.24 12.01 1.02
C MET A 87 -9.57 12.40 1.69
N VAL A 88 -9.63 13.60 2.27
CA VAL A 88 -10.78 14.09 3.02
C VAL A 88 -12.00 14.34 2.13
N ASP A 89 -11.79 14.57 0.83
CA ASP A 89 -12.89 14.78 -0.12
C ASP A 89 -13.21 13.51 -0.94
N VAL A 90 -12.26 12.59 -1.06
CA VAL A 90 -12.40 11.37 -1.89
C VAL A 90 -13.53 10.48 -1.37
N GLN A 91 -14.49 10.18 -2.24
CA GLN A 91 -15.56 9.21 -2.00
C GLN A 91 -15.31 7.88 -2.72
N ALA A 92 -15.92 6.81 -2.20
CA ALA A 92 -15.79 5.49 -2.81
C ALA A 92 -16.27 5.48 -4.27
N GLU A 93 -17.31 6.23 -4.61
CA GLU A 93 -17.89 6.30 -5.96
C GLU A 93 -16.90 6.78 -7.02
N GLU A 94 -15.98 7.65 -6.66
CA GLU A 94 -14.95 8.21 -7.54
C GLU A 94 -13.82 7.21 -7.82
N LEU A 95 -13.61 6.25 -6.92
CA LEU A 95 -12.58 5.20 -6.97
C LEU A 95 -12.96 4.05 -7.90
N VAL A 96 -13.23 4.35 -9.18
CA VAL A 96 -13.81 3.40 -10.15
C VAL A 96 -12.98 2.11 -10.29
N GLU A 97 -11.68 2.22 -10.56
CA GLU A 97 -10.81 1.06 -10.77
C GLU A 97 -10.49 0.30 -9.47
N GLN A 98 -10.36 1.01 -8.35
CA GLN A 98 -10.15 0.39 -7.03
C GLN A 98 -11.41 -0.35 -6.57
N ARG A 99 -12.61 0.17 -6.86
CA ARG A 99 -13.88 -0.55 -6.65
C ARG A 99 -14.01 -1.75 -7.56
N ARG A 100 -13.59 -1.64 -8.83
CA ARG A 100 -13.55 -2.79 -9.75
C ARG A 100 -12.63 -3.87 -9.19
N PHE A 101 -11.44 -3.52 -8.69
CA PHE A 101 -10.53 -4.44 -8.00
C PHE A 101 -11.22 -5.14 -6.80
N ALA A 102 -11.88 -4.38 -5.92
CA ALA A 102 -12.60 -4.95 -4.77
C ALA A 102 -13.72 -5.93 -5.18
N ASN A 103 -14.46 -5.62 -6.25
CA ASN A 103 -15.49 -6.50 -6.81
C ASN A 103 -14.89 -7.79 -7.40
N LEU A 104 -13.74 -7.69 -8.06
CA LEU A 104 -13.04 -8.84 -8.62
C LEU A 104 -12.55 -9.78 -7.51
N MET A 105 -12.07 -9.26 -6.37
CA MET A 105 -11.68 -10.11 -5.23
C MET A 105 -12.84 -10.99 -4.74
N TYR A 106 -14.05 -10.44 -4.67
CA TYR A 106 -15.24 -11.22 -4.32
C TYR A 106 -15.50 -12.34 -5.32
N ALA A 107 -15.49 -12.02 -6.62
CA ALA A 107 -15.78 -12.97 -7.68
C ALA A 107 -14.74 -14.12 -7.71
N LEU A 108 -13.45 -13.78 -7.63
CA LEU A 108 -12.36 -14.76 -7.60
C LEU A 108 -12.48 -15.72 -6.42
N MET A 109 -12.81 -15.21 -5.24
CA MET A 109 -12.98 -16.03 -4.05
C MET A 109 -14.26 -16.87 -4.05
N ASN A 110 -15.32 -16.38 -4.68
CA ASN A 110 -16.55 -17.15 -4.78
C ASN A 110 -16.38 -18.37 -5.70
N GLU A 111 -15.57 -18.25 -6.75
CA GLU A 111 -15.23 -19.35 -7.68
C GLU A 111 -14.26 -20.39 -7.09
N ARG A 112 -13.65 -20.13 -5.92
CA ARG A 112 -12.85 -21.14 -5.22
C ARG A 112 -13.74 -22.32 -4.83
N SER A 113 -13.52 -23.42 -5.54
CA SER A 113 -14.34 -24.64 -5.46
C SER A 113 -13.83 -25.66 -4.43
N THR A 114 -12.62 -25.46 -3.88
CA THR A 114 -11.99 -26.39 -2.95
C THR A 114 -12.26 -26.01 -1.49
N PRO A 115 -12.69 -26.96 -0.63
CA PRO A 115 -12.91 -26.70 0.80
C PRO A 115 -11.60 -26.76 1.62
N VAL A 116 -10.45 -26.96 0.97
CA VAL A 116 -9.15 -27.17 1.63
C VAL A 116 -8.54 -25.87 2.11
N LEU A 117 -8.74 -24.77 1.37
CA LEU A 117 -8.28 -23.44 1.75
C LEU A 117 -9.47 -22.56 2.10
N SER A 118 -9.31 -21.77 3.16
CA SER A 118 -10.28 -20.74 3.53
C SER A 118 -10.51 -19.76 2.38
N LYS A 119 -11.68 -19.13 2.38
CA LYS A 119 -12.03 -18.08 1.42
C LYS A 119 -11.44 -16.73 1.83
N GLN A 120 -10.14 -16.69 2.08
CA GLN A 120 -9.42 -15.50 2.51
C GLN A 120 -8.39 -15.05 1.49
N ILE A 121 -8.30 -13.72 1.31
CA ILE A 121 -7.19 -13.03 0.65
C ILE A 121 -6.57 -12.08 1.65
N ASN A 122 -5.24 -12.04 1.71
CA ASN A 122 -4.53 -11.03 2.48
C ASN A 122 -4.03 -9.92 1.55
N ILE A 123 -4.29 -8.67 1.90
CA ILE A 123 -3.74 -7.49 1.24
C ILE A 123 -2.83 -6.80 2.24
N PHE A 124 -1.53 -6.94 2.04
CA PHE A 124 -0.51 -6.19 2.74
C PHE A 124 -0.29 -4.86 2.02
N THR A 125 -0.24 -3.77 2.77
CA THR A 125 0.05 -2.46 2.17
C THR A 125 0.85 -1.58 3.11
N THR A 126 1.70 -0.74 2.53
CA THR A 126 2.42 0.34 3.21
C THR A 126 1.70 1.67 3.12
N ASN A 127 0.54 1.71 2.46
CA ASN A 127 -0.22 2.93 2.26
C ASN A 127 -0.97 3.29 3.53
N TYR A 128 -0.85 4.55 3.95
CA TYR A 128 -1.58 5.09 5.10
C TYR A 128 -3.03 5.43 4.77
N ASP A 129 -3.32 5.68 3.50
CA ASP A 129 -4.65 6.07 3.05
C ASP A 129 -5.70 4.95 3.30
N PRO A 130 -6.98 5.30 3.50
CA PRO A 130 -8.05 4.34 3.71
C PRO A 130 -8.73 3.89 2.40
N ILE A 131 -8.12 4.06 1.22
CA ILE A 131 -8.77 3.76 -0.07
C ILE A 131 -9.25 2.30 -0.12
N LEU A 132 -8.42 1.35 0.33
CA LEU A 132 -8.80 -0.06 0.40
C LEU A 132 -10.02 -0.26 1.30
N GLU A 133 -9.99 0.28 2.51
CA GLU A 133 -11.10 0.22 3.46
C GLU A 133 -12.38 0.79 2.84
N LEU A 134 -12.33 1.96 2.20
CA LEU A 134 -13.48 2.59 1.56
C LEU A 134 -14.08 1.72 0.44
N VAL A 135 -13.26 1.18 -0.46
CA VAL A 135 -13.79 0.40 -1.60
C VAL A 135 -14.32 -0.96 -1.16
N PHE A 136 -13.74 -1.56 -0.13
CA PHE A 136 -14.23 -2.82 0.42
C PHE A 136 -15.46 -2.62 1.32
N ASP A 137 -15.54 -1.54 2.09
CA ASP A 137 -16.74 -1.20 2.89
C ASP A 137 -17.95 -0.88 1.98
N ALA A 138 -17.71 -0.16 0.87
CA ALA A 138 -18.73 0.10 -0.14
C ALA A 138 -19.22 -1.20 -0.86
N ASN A 139 -18.44 -2.29 -0.80
CA ASN A 139 -18.78 -3.56 -1.42
C ASN A 139 -19.58 -4.46 -0.46
N ARG A 140 -20.91 -4.50 -0.66
CA ARG A 140 -21.83 -5.29 0.19
C ARG A 140 -21.69 -6.82 0.07
N ASN A 141 -20.91 -7.32 -0.88
CA ASN A 141 -20.81 -8.76 -1.15
C ASN A 141 -19.63 -9.43 -0.44
N ILE A 142 -18.65 -8.64 -0.01
CA ILE A 142 -17.42 -9.13 0.60
C ILE A 142 -17.28 -8.56 2.00
N ALA A 143 -16.85 -9.38 2.94
CA ALA A 143 -16.45 -8.88 4.25
C ALA A 143 -14.97 -8.48 4.16
N TYR A 144 -14.60 -7.35 4.76
CA TYR A 144 -13.20 -7.03 4.98
C TYR A 144 -12.88 -7.03 6.48
N ASN A 145 -11.59 -7.16 6.77
CA ASN A 145 -11.05 -7.19 8.11
C ASN A 145 -9.73 -6.43 8.12
N ASP A 146 -9.71 -5.26 8.76
CA ASP A 146 -8.55 -4.37 8.92
C ASP A 146 -7.83 -4.58 10.26
N GLY A 147 -8.24 -5.59 11.03
CA GLY A 147 -7.70 -5.90 12.35
C GLY A 147 -8.44 -5.24 13.50
N PHE A 148 -9.42 -4.35 13.25
CA PHE A 148 -10.26 -3.80 14.31
C PHE A 148 -11.39 -4.76 14.74
N GLU A 149 -11.69 -4.76 16.03
CA GLU A 149 -12.84 -5.44 16.60
C GLU A 149 -13.63 -4.50 17.53
N GLY A 150 -14.95 -4.68 17.53
CA GLY A 150 -15.88 -3.82 18.27
C GLY A 150 -16.60 -2.85 17.34
N ARG A 151 -17.77 -2.38 17.77
CA ARG A 151 -18.60 -1.44 16.98
C ARG A 151 -18.70 -0.04 17.58
N ILE A 152 -18.59 0.06 18.90
CA ILE A 152 -18.74 1.33 19.63
C ILE A 152 -17.36 1.95 19.86
N ASN A 153 -16.45 1.16 20.44
CA ASN A 153 -15.05 1.54 20.64
C ASN A 153 -14.17 0.46 19.98
N PRO A 154 -13.95 0.53 18.66
CA PRO A 154 -13.13 -0.46 17.97
C PRO A 154 -11.69 -0.41 18.45
N TYR A 155 -11.09 -1.58 18.71
CA TYR A 155 -9.68 -1.71 19.07
C TYR A 155 -8.97 -2.66 18.10
N PHE A 156 -7.70 -2.39 17.82
CA PHE A 156 -6.89 -3.21 16.94
C PHE A 156 -6.40 -4.47 17.66
N SER A 157 -6.40 -5.60 16.95
CA SER A 157 -5.70 -6.81 17.36
C SER A 157 -5.28 -7.62 16.14
N SER A 158 -3.99 -7.93 16.04
CA SER A 158 -3.44 -8.78 14.99
C SER A 158 -4.05 -10.19 14.97
N SER A 159 -4.56 -10.67 16.11
CA SER A 159 -5.27 -11.95 16.20
C SER A 159 -6.54 -12.00 15.33
N ASN A 160 -7.13 -10.84 15.02
CA ASN A 160 -8.35 -10.75 14.22
C ASN A 160 -8.17 -11.23 12.78
N PHE A 161 -6.96 -11.17 12.21
CA PHE A 161 -6.69 -11.63 10.84
C PHE A 161 -6.86 -13.15 10.66
N SER A 162 -6.92 -13.91 11.76
CA SER A 162 -7.18 -15.36 11.74
C SER A 162 -8.67 -15.75 11.77
N LYS A 163 -9.59 -14.78 11.84
CA LYS A 163 -11.03 -15.05 11.95
C LYS A 163 -11.61 -15.57 10.64
N LEU A 164 -12.36 -16.68 10.73
CA LEU A 164 -13.16 -17.23 9.65
C LEU A 164 -14.64 -16.91 9.87
N ILE A 165 -15.32 -16.45 8.83
CA ILE A 165 -16.74 -16.07 8.89
C ILE A 165 -17.56 -17.10 8.13
N TYR A 166 -18.58 -17.67 8.79
CA TYR A 166 -19.53 -18.57 8.17
C TYR A 166 -20.94 -17.98 8.24
N ARG A 167 -21.66 -18.04 7.12
CA ARG A 167 -23.07 -17.66 7.02
C ARG A 167 -23.92 -18.93 6.94
N GLN A 168 -24.95 -19.00 7.77
CA GLN A 168 -25.96 -20.06 7.70
C GLN A 168 -27.23 -19.49 7.06
N ALA A 169 -27.83 -20.24 6.14
CA ALA A 169 -29.11 -19.85 5.55
C ALA A 169 -30.23 -19.98 6.60
N ILE A 170 -31.18 -19.04 6.60
CA ILE A 170 -32.21 -18.94 7.65
C ILE A 170 -33.05 -20.23 7.79
N PHE A 171 -33.27 -20.95 6.69
CA PHE A 171 -34.10 -22.16 6.65
C PHE A 171 -33.32 -23.44 6.38
N SER A 172 -31.98 -23.42 6.45
CA SER A 172 -31.15 -24.59 6.23
C SER A 172 -29.99 -24.64 7.21
N ASN A 173 -29.61 -25.84 7.63
CA ASN A 173 -28.45 -26.02 8.48
C ASN A 173 -27.11 -25.86 7.74
N ASN A 174 -27.15 -25.67 6.42
CA ASN A 174 -25.95 -25.51 5.60
C ASN A 174 -25.22 -24.19 5.95
N LYS A 175 -23.95 -24.34 6.32
CA LYS A 175 -23.02 -23.22 6.53
C LYS A 175 -22.18 -23.05 5.27
N VAL A 176 -22.07 -21.81 4.81
CA VAL A 176 -21.20 -21.42 3.71
C VAL A 176 -20.18 -20.43 4.27
N GLU A 177 -18.91 -20.67 3.98
CA GLU A 177 -17.85 -19.74 4.31
C GLU A 177 -18.03 -18.44 3.51
N VAL A 178 -17.99 -17.30 4.21
CA VAL A 178 -18.08 -15.98 3.60
C VAL A 178 -16.68 -15.57 3.15
N PRO A 179 -16.49 -15.10 1.91
CA PRO A 179 -15.22 -14.52 1.48
C PRO A 179 -14.82 -13.33 2.36
N VAL A 180 -13.58 -13.35 2.84
CA VAL A 180 -13.01 -12.28 3.66
C VAL A 180 -11.73 -11.75 3.01
N VAL A 181 -11.59 -10.44 2.95
CA VAL A 181 -10.33 -9.77 2.61
C VAL A 181 -9.72 -9.19 3.88
N ASN A 182 -8.54 -9.66 4.24
CA ASN A 182 -7.76 -9.07 5.33
C ASN A 182 -6.93 -7.91 4.75
N ILE A 183 -7.03 -6.71 5.34
CA ILE A 183 -6.22 -5.54 4.97
C ILE A 183 -5.21 -5.31 6.10
N LEU A 184 -3.92 -5.52 5.81
CA LEU A 184 -2.82 -5.42 6.77
C LEU A 184 -2.01 -4.16 6.47
N LYS A 185 -2.27 -3.10 7.25
CA LYS A 185 -1.64 -1.77 7.16
C LYS A 185 -0.28 -1.75 7.85
N MET A 186 0.76 -2.23 7.16
CA MET A 186 2.06 -2.47 7.78
C MET A 186 2.68 -1.18 8.35
N HIS A 187 2.43 -0.01 7.76
CA HIS A 187 2.96 1.27 8.25
C HIS A 187 1.92 2.09 9.07
N GLY A 188 0.82 1.45 9.49
CA GLY A 188 -0.33 2.13 10.08
C GLY A 188 -1.27 2.74 9.04
N SER A 189 -2.30 3.42 9.51
CA SER A 189 -3.37 4.01 8.68
C SER A 189 -3.82 5.35 9.26
N LEU A 190 -4.35 6.22 8.40
CA LEU A 190 -4.96 7.49 8.82
C LEU A 190 -6.17 7.29 9.75
N THR A 191 -6.76 6.09 9.74
CA THR A 191 -7.87 5.66 10.61
C THR A 191 -7.42 5.19 12.00
N TRP A 192 -6.11 5.17 12.28
CA TRP A 192 -5.58 4.72 13.56
C TRP A 192 -5.41 5.90 14.52
N ASP A 193 -5.73 5.66 15.78
CA ASP A 193 -5.47 6.58 16.89
C ASP A 193 -5.07 5.82 18.15
N ARG A 194 -4.45 6.50 19.11
CA ARG A 194 -4.07 5.91 20.38
C ARG A 194 -5.24 6.01 21.36
N ILE A 195 -5.65 4.89 21.95
CA ILE A 195 -6.60 4.84 23.05
C ILE A 195 -5.85 5.15 24.35
N PRO A 196 -6.03 6.32 24.99
CA PRO A 196 -5.22 6.70 26.15
C PRO A 196 -5.36 5.77 27.35
N GLU A 197 -6.53 5.15 27.53
CA GLU A 197 -6.84 4.32 28.70
C GLU A 197 -6.13 2.95 28.67
N THR A 198 -5.95 2.38 27.48
CA THR A 198 -5.42 1.02 27.30
C THR A 198 -4.07 0.99 26.63
N ASP A 199 -3.61 2.15 26.14
CA ASP A 199 -2.45 2.29 25.28
C ASP A 199 -2.55 1.46 23.98
N ASN A 200 -3.76 1.02 23.60
CA ASN A 200 -3.98 0.24 22.37
C ASN A 200 -4.31 1.16 21.18
N ILE A 201 -4.28 0.62 19.96
CA ILE A 201 -4.72 1.33 18.76
C ILE A 201 -6.25 1.23 18.66
N GLY A 202 -6.90 2.39 18.54
CA GLY A 202 -8.32 2.56 18.29
C GLY A 202 -8.59 3.06 16.88
N TYR A 203 -9.84 2.88 16.44
CA TYR A 203 -10.31 3.45 15.19
C TYR A 203 -10.71 4.91 15.40
N CYS A 204 -10.34 5.78 14.46
CA CYS A 204 -10.77 7.17 14.41
C CYS A 204 -11.33 7.55 13.04
N ASP A 205 -12.23 8.53 13.04
CA ASP A 205 -12.66 9.18 11.80
C ASP A 205 -11.52 10.04 11.26
N TYR A 206 -10.86 9.52 10.23
CA TYR A 206 -9.73 10.18 9.59
C TYR A 206 -10.11 11.53 8.99
N ARG A 207 -11.36 11.74 8.52
CA ARG A 207 -11.75 13.01 7.90
C ARG A 207 -11.77 14.14 8.91
N GLU A 208 -12.39 13.91 10.06
CA GLU A 208 -12.41 14.89 11.15
C GLU A 208 -11.00 15.15 11.70
N LYS A 209 -10.21 14.08 11.89
CA LYS A 209 -8.83 14.15 12.37
C LYS A 209 -7.96 15.02 11.45
N LEU A 210 -8.02 14.78 10.15
CA LEU A 210 -7.24 15.52 9.15
C LEU A 210 -7.70 16.98 9.03
N HIS A 211 -9.01 17.25 9.02
CA HIS A 211 -9.53 18.62 9.04
C HIS A 211 -9.08 19.40 10.27
N ARG A 212 -9.15 18.78 11.46
CA ARG A 212 -8.68 19.40 12.70
C ARG A 212 -7.19 19.75 12.60
N PHE A 213 -6.37 18.80 12.15
CA PHE A 213 -4.94 19.02 11.98
C PHE A 213 -4.63 20.14 10.99
N TYR A 214 -5.36 20.22 9.87
CA TYR A 214 -5.22 21.29 8.89
C TYR A 214 -5.54 22.67 9.50
N GLU A 215 -6.67 22.79 10.19
CA GLU A 215 -7.11 24.05 10.82
C GLU A 215 -6.12 24.56 11.88
N GLU A 216 -5.49 23.66 12.63
CA GLU A 216 -4.49 23.99 13.64
C GLU A 216 -3.17 24.50 13.04
N ASN A 217 -2.78 24.02 11.85
CA ASN A 217 -1.41 24.19 11.34
C ASN A 217 -1.28 25.04 10.07
N HIS A 218 -2.33 25.21 9.26
CA HIS A 218 -2.22 25.88 7.95
C HIS A 218 -1.65 27.31 8.03
N LYS A 219 -1.96 28.07 9.10
CA LYS A 219 -1.46 29.45 9.30
C LYS A 219 0.04 29.53 9.65
N THR A 220 0.67 28.38 9.90
CA THR A 220 2.10 28.29 10.14
C THR A 220 2.89 28.38 8.83
N PHE A 221 2.30 27.93 7.73
CA PHE A 221 2.94 27.84 6.43
C PHE A 221 2.49 28.97 5.50
N ASP A 222 3.46 29.65 4.91
CA ASP A 222 3.20 30.64 3.87
C ASP A 222 2.78 29.94 2.57
N GLN A 223 1.57 30.26 2.09
CA GLN A 223 1.01 29.64 0.89
C GLN A 223 1.85 29.92 -0.37
N GLU A 224 2.46 31.11 -0.50
CA GLU A 224 3.29 31.43 -1.66
C GLU A 224 4.54 30.53 -1.73
N ILE A 225 5.10 30.19 -0.56
CA ILE A 225 6.22 29.27 -0.44
C ILE A 225 5.78 27.83 -0.75
N VAL A 226 4.62 27.41 -0.23
CA VAL A 226 4.04 26.09 -0.52
C VAL A 226 3.82 25.93 -2.04
N ASP A 227 3.21 26.91 -2.69
CA ASP A 227 2.95 26.89 -4.13
C ASP A 227 4.26 26.84 -4.94
N THR A 228 5.27 27.61 -4.51
CA THR A 228 6.60 27.59 -5.12
C THR A 228 7.27 26.21 -5.00
N MET A 229 7.17 25.58 -3.83
CA MET A 229 7.76 24.26 -3.58
C MET A 229 7.02 23.16 -4.35
N ASN A 230 5.69 23.19 -4.40
CA ASN A 230 4.90 22.28 -5.24
C ASN A 230 5.31 22.40 -6.71
N TYR A 231 5.43 23.62 -7.24
CA TYR A 231 5.92 23.82 -8.60
C TYR A 231 7.32 23.21 -8.84
N ILE A 232 8.22 23.32 -7.86
CA ILE A 232 9.56 22.70 -7.95
C ILE A 232 9.46 21.17 -7.97
N LEU A 233 8.58 20.58 -7.16
CA LEU A 233 8.36 19.13 -7.07
C LEU A 233 7.71 18.58 -8.35
N ASP A 234 6.76 19.30 -8.93
CA ASP A 234 6.08 18.91 -10.17
C ASP A 234 7.02 18.94 -11.38
N ASN A 235 8.01 19.84 -11.38
CA ASN A 235 8.95 20.04 -12.50
C ASN A 235 10.32 19.40 -12.24
N LYS A 236 10.34 18.26 -11.56
CA LYS A 236 11.57 17.55 -11.14
C LYS A 236 12.25 16.70 -12.20
N GLU A 237 11.61 16.46 -13.35
CA GLU A 237 12.02 15.44 -14.35
C GLU A 237 13.48 15.52 -14.85
N ASN A 238 14.15 16.67 -14.69
CA ASN A 238 15.55 16.87 -15.10
C ASN A 238 16.48 17.26 -13.95
N LYS A 239 16.05 17.19 -12.69
CA LYS A 239 16.85 17.60 -11.53
C LYS A 239 17.37 16.38 -10.77
N SER A 240 18.66 16.41 -10.45
CA SER A 240 19.20 15.45 -9.48
C SER A 240 18.67 15.75 -8.07
N ILE A 241 18.61 14.74 -7.20
CA ILE A 241 18.17 14.91 -5.79
C ILE A 241 18.92 16.06 -5.07
N PRO A 242 20.26 16.23 -5.23
CA PRO A 242 20.96 17.38 -4.65
C PRO A 242 20.44 18.74 -5.15
N GLU A 243 20.31 18.91 -6.47
CA GLU A 243 19.82 20.17 -7.07
C GLU A 243 18.38 20.48 -6.63
N LEU A 244 17.53 19.45 -6.60
CA LEU A 244 16.16 19.55 -6.12
C LEU A 244 16.12 19.99 -4.65
N THR A 245 16.95 19.38 -3.79
CA THR A 245 17.02 19.71 -2.36
C THR A 245 17.50 21.14 -2.15
N GLU A 246 18.49 21.61 -2.91
CA GLU A 246 18.98 22.99 -2.82
C GLU A 246 17.93 24.01 -3.26
N ASP A 247 17.17 23.75 -4.32
CA ASP A 247 16.10 24.64 -4.78
C ASP A 247 14.95 24.73 -3.78
N LEU A 248 14.57 23.59 -3.20
CA LEU A 248 13.57 23.53 -2.12
C LEU A 248 14.06 24.28 -0.87
N ALA A 249 15.33 24.12 -0.50
CA ALA A 249 15.93 24.86 0.61
C ALA A 249 15.88 26.38 0.37
N LYS A 250 16.26 26.86 -0.83
CA LYS A 250 16.20 28.29 -1.19
C LYS A 250 14.77 28.85 -1.12
N ALA A 251 13.76 28.05 -1.47
CA ALA A 251 12.36 28.45 -1.35
C ALA A 251 11.94 28.54 0.13
N ALA A 252 12.20 27.48 0.92
CA ALA A 252 11.83 27.41 2.32
C ALA A 252 12.47 28.54 3.16
N LEU A 253 13.74 28.87 2.89
CA LEU A 253 14.49 29.92 3.59
C LEU A 253 13.90 31.33 3.47
N LYS A 254 12.98 31.57 2.54
CA LYS A 254 12.22 32.84 2.46
C LYS A 254 11.18 32.98 3.57
N SER A 255 10.85 31.89 4.27
CA SER A 255 9.87 31.87 5.34
C SER A 255 10.40 32.53 6.62
N THR A 256 9.48 33.08 7.40
CA THR A 256 9.76 33.61 8.75
C THR A 256 9.34 32.63 9.86
N ALA A 257 8.95 31.40 9.50
CA ALA A 257 8.32 30.45 10.41
C ALA A 257 9.29 29.58 11.25
N HIS A 258 10.60 29.86 11.26
CA HIS A 258 11.63 29.06 11.94
C HIS A 258 11.25 28.65 13.38
N GLY A 259 10.70 29.57 14.18
CA GLY A 259 10.36 29.32 15.59
C GLY A 259 9.09 28.49 15.83
N ARG A 260 8.32 28.15 14.80
CA ARG A 260 7.05 27.39 14.92
C ARG A 260 7.17 25.94 14.43
N MET A 261 8.33 25.55 13.87
CA MET A 261 8.51 24.24 13.24
C MET A 261 8.65 23.10 14.25
N GLU A 262 9.26 23.36 15.42
CA GLU A 262 9.38 22.35 16.49
C GLU A 262 8.00 21.93 17.00
N ASP A 263 7.13 22.91 17.26
CA ASP A 263 5.74 22.66 17.69
C ASP A 263 4.95 21.92 16.62
N PHE A 264 5.12 22.30 15.34
CA PHE A 264 4.49 21.60 14.22
C PHE A 264 4.93 20.13 14.14
N LEU A 265 6.24 19.86 14.18
CA LEU A 265 6.77 18.49 14.07
C LEU A 265 6.31 17.60 15.22
N LYS A 266 6.24 18.16 16.42
CA LYS A 266 5.69 17.48 17.59
C LYS A 266 4.21 17.14 17.36
N ASN A 267 3.39 18.11 16.97
CA ASN A 267 1.97 17.90 16.69
C ASN A 267 1.76 16.89 15.56
N TYR A 268 2.54 16.97 14.49
CA TYR A 268 2.51 16.04 13.35
C TYR A 268 2.71 14.59 13.81
N THR A 269 3.74 14.36 14.61
CA THR A 269 4.09 13.01 15.10
C THR A 269 3.05 12.48 16.10
N GLU A 270 2.62 13.33 17.04
CA GLU A 270 1.68 12.94 18.10
C GLU A 270 0.26 12.71 17.57
N GLN A 271 -0.23 13.56 16.65
CA GLN A 271 -1.61 13.47 16.17
C GLN A 271 -1.77 12.45 15.05
N LEU A 272 -0.84 12.36 14.09
CA LEU A 272 -1.07 11.52 12.92
C LEU A 272 -0.81 10.03 13.18
N GLN A 273 0.08 9.67 14.13
CA GLN A 273 0.39 8.27 14.49
C GLN A 273 0.75 7.38 13.28
N ILE A 274 1.51 7.91 12.33
CA ILE A 274 1.89 7.25 11.07
C ILE A 274 3.35 6.80 11.12
N VAL A 275 3.64 5.59 10.61
CA VAL A 275 5.01 5.10 10.45
C VAL A 275 5.69 5.75 9.24
N ASN A 276 6.35 6.91 9.42
CA ASN A 276 7.13 7.50 8.31
C ASN A 276 8.27 6.56 7.86
N PRO A 277 8.56 6.45 6.56
CA PRO A 277 9.62 5.57 6.03
C PRO A 277 11.05 5.95 6.46
N THR A 278 11.26 7.15 7.02
CA THR A 278 12.59 7.57 7.43
C THR A 278 13.03 6.91 8.74
N LYS A 279 14.21 6.28 8.66
CA LYS A 279 14.89 5.57 9.75
C LYS A 279 15.23 6.51 10.92
N GLU A 280 14.26 6.83 11.77
CA GLU A 280 14.47 7.11 13.21
C GLU A 280 13.14 7.16 14.00
N LYS A 281 12.88 6.04 14.67
CA LYS A 281 12.22 5.81 15.99
C LYS A 281 10.87 6.51 16.30
N PHE A 282 9.81 5.70 16.39
CA PHE A 282 8.59 6.01 17.13
C PHE A 282 8.81 6.02 18.65
N ASP A 283 8.20 7.00 19.32
CA ASP A 283 8.07 7.10 20.78
C ASP A 283 6.82 6.39 21.34
N THR A 284 6.02 5.68 20.52
CA THR A 284 4.95 4.79 21.04
C THR A 284 5.30 3.32 20.80
N THR A 285 5.54 2.59 21.90
CA THR A 285 5.90 1.16 21.85
C THR A 285 4.83 0.32 21.14
N ILE A 286 3.54 0.70 21.19
CA ILE A 286 2.45 -0.07 20.60
C ILE A 286 2.40 0.02 19.07
N MET A 287 2.62 1.18 18.47
CA MET A 287 2.67 1.27 17.00
C MET A 287 3.81 0.40 16.45
N ASN A 288 4.97 0.42 17.12
CA ASN A 288 6.09 -0.48 16.80
C ASN A 288 5.71 -1.96 16.98
N ILE A 289 4.99 -2.32 18.05
CA ILE A 289 4.52 -3.70 18.26
C ILE A 289 3.60 -4.12 17.12
N ALA A 290 2.57 -3.33 16.80
CA ALA A 290 1.63 -3.62 15.72
C ALA A 290 2.35 -3.76 14.37
N TYR A 291 3.26 -2.84 14.05
CA TYR A 291 4.14 -2.91 12.88
C TYR A 291 4.89 -4.26 12.82
N HIS A 292 5.61 -4.62 13.89
CA HIS A 292 6.38 -5.85 13.91
C HIS A 292 5.52 -7.12 13.83
N GLU A 293 4.32 -7.10 14.42
CA GLU A 293 3.36 -8.20 14.31
C GLU A 293 2.85 -8.37 12.87
N LEU A 294 2.48 -7.27 12.21
CA LEU A 294 2.01 -7.29 10.82
C LEU A 294 3.11 -7.75 9.85
N ILE A 295 4.34 -7.28 10.05
CA ILE A 295 5.50 -7.72 9.27
C ILE A 295 5.80 -9.21 9.51
N ARG A 296 5.63 -9.70 10.74
CA ARG A 296 5.76 -11.13 11.05
C ARG A 296 4.67 -11.94 10.37
N ILE A 297 3.43 -11.46 10.35
CA ILE A 297 2.33 -12.11 9.61
C ILE A 297 2.69 -12.18 8.12
N PHE A 298 3.19 -11.10 7.53
CA PHE A 298 3.65 -11.08 6.14
C PHE A 298 4.69 -12.16 5.86
N SER A 299 5.79 -12.20 6.64
CA SER A 299 6.83 -13.23 6.50
C SER A 299 6.25 -14.65 6.61
N ASN A 300 5.38 -14.89 7.60
CA ASN A 300 4.76 -16.19 7.82
C ASN A 300 3.87 -16.61 6.64
N GLU A 301 3.11 -15.69 6.03
CA GLU A 301 2.27 -16.01 4.86
C GLU A 301 3.13 -16.41 3.64
N LEU A 302 4.30 -15.79 3.45
CA LEU A 302 5.21 -16.13 2.35
C LEU A 302 5.94 -17.47 2.56
N GLU A 303 6.16 -17.88 3.81
CA GLU A 303 6.79 -19.16 4.16
C GLU A 303 5.84 -20.36 4.04
N LYS A 304 4.51 -20.12 3.99
CA LYS A 304 3.54 -21.21 3.81
C LYS A 304 3.70 -21.91 2.47
N GLU A 305 3.38 -23.19 2.45
CA GLU A 305 3.32 -23.97 1.22
C GLU A 305 2.26 -23.42 0.25
N ASN A 306 2.55 -23.46 -1.04
CA ASN A 306 1.63 -23.03 -2.10
C ASN A 306 1.05 -21.62 -1.85
N SER A 307 1.93 -20.69 -1.49
CA SER A 307 1.61 -19.28 -1.27
C SER A 307 1.94 -18.49 -2.54
N VAL A 308 1.13 -17.48 -2.83
CA VAL A 308 1.37 -16.55 -3.93
C VAL A 308 1.35 -15.14 -3.40
N LEU A 309 2.33 -14.35 -3.86
CA LEU A 309 2.41 -12.92 -3.63
C LEU A 309 2.23 -12.17 -4.96
N LEU A 310 1.17 -11.37 -5.07
CA LEU A 310 0.91 -10.47 -6.19
C LEU A 310 1.27 -9.05 -5.77
N VAL A 311 2.23 -8.42 -6.43
CA VAL A 311 2.75 -7.10 -6.08
C VAL A 311 2.30 -6.08 -7.11
N TYR A 312 1.58 -5.05 -6.67
CA TYR A 312 1.11 -3.97 -7.54
C TYR A 312 1.39 -2.61 -6.91
N GLY A 313 1.97 -1.69 -7.71
CA GLY A 313 2.20 -0.30 -7.30
C GLY A 313 3.21 -0.14 -6.15
N PHE A 314 4.06 -1.13 -5.89
CA PHE A 314 5.06 -1.12 -4.82
C PHE A 314 6.48 -1.19 -5.40
N SER A 315 7.31 -0.20 -5.09
CA SER A 315 8.66 -0.05 -5.66
C SER A 315 9.76 -0.82 -4.93
N PHE A 316 9.45 -1.47 -3.79
CA PHE A 316 10.46 -2.10 -2.93
C PHE A 316 11.60 -1.16 -2.47
N LYS A 317 11.36 0.15 -2.41
CA LYS A 317 12.28 1.11 -1.75
C LYS A 317 12.43 0.80 -0.26
N ASP A 318 11.39 0.26 0.39
CA ASP A 318 11.47 -0.21 1.78
C ASP A 318 12.39 -1.43 1.89
N GLU A 319 13.59 -1.21 2.46
CA GLU A 319 14.61 -2.24 2.63
C GLU A 319 14.14 -3.42 3.49
N HIS A 320 13.25 -3.21 4.47
CA HIS A 320 12.83 -4.26 5.39
C HIS A 320 11.86 -5.22 4.70
N ILE A 321 10.86 -4.69 3.99
CA ILE A 321 9.92 -5.51 3.21
C ILE A 321 10.65 -6.23 2.06
N LEU A 322 11.57 -5.53 1.40
CA LEU A 322 12.41 -6.12 0.35
C LEU A 322 13.24 -7.29 0.88
N GLU A 323 13.92 -7.11 2.02
CA GLU A 323 14.77 -8.15 2.60
C GLU A 323 13.95 -9.36 3.09
N ILE A 324 12.78 -9.15 3.69
CA ILE A 324 11.88 -10.25 4.06
C ILE A 324 11.44 -11.02 2.82
N THR A 325 10.99 -10.31 1.77
CA THR A 325 10.59 -10.93 0.51
C THR A 325 11.74 -11.74 -0.09
N LYS A 326 12.97 -11.20 -0.07
CA LYS A 326 14.18 -11.90 -0.55
C LYS A 326 14.45 -13.19 0.21
N ARG A 327 14.31 -13.18 1.53
CA ARG A 327 14.50 -14.37 2.37
C ARG A 327 13.44 -15.42 2.10
N SER A 328 12.19 -15.01 1.86
CA SER A 328 11.09 -15.93 1.59
C SER A 328 11.20 -16.63 0.22
N ILE A 329 11.94 -16.10 -0.75
CA ILE A 329 12.18 -16.75 -2.07
C ILE A 329 12.82 -18.12 -1.94
N VAL A 330 13.49 -18.42 -0.81
CA VAL A 330 14.04 -19.74 -0.51
C VAL A 330 12.94 -20.81 -0.48
N ASN A 331 11.69 -20.45 -0.15
CA ASN A 331 10.53 -21.33 -0.27
C ASN A 331 10.30 -21.68 -1.75
N PRO A 332 10.50 -22.94 -2.18
CA PRO A 332 10.37 -23.31 -3.60
C PRO A 332 8.92 -23.32 -4.10
N THR A 333 7.94 -23.28 -3.18
CA THR A 333 6.50 -23.29 -3.51
C THR A 333 5.88 -21.90 -3.51
N LEU A 334 6.59 -20.89 -2.98
CA LEU A 334 6.18 -19.50 -3.06
C LEU A 334 6.31 -19.03 -4.50
N GLN A 335 5.27 -18.43 -5.08
CA GLN A 335 5.35 -17.73 -6.36
C GLN A 335 5.13 -16.23 -6.15
N ILE A 336 5.95 -15.39 -6.80
CA ILE A 336 5.87 -13.94 -6.69
C ILE A 336 5.61 -13.37 -8.08
N TYR A 337 4.52 -12.64 -8.24
CA TYR A 337 4.16 -11.93 -9.45
C TYR A 337 4.27 -10.43 -9.19
N ILE A 338 5.11 -9.74 -9.95
CA ILE A 338 5.34 -8.30 -9.78
C ILE A 338 4.85 -7.59 -11.04
N PHE A 339 3.80 -6.79 -10.88
CA PHE A 339 3.26 -5.95 -11.96
C PHE A 339 4.04 -4.64 -11.99
N CYS A 340 4.97 -4.53 -12.94
CA CYS A 340 5.89 -3.41 -13.09
C CYS A 340 5.21 -2.26 -13.82
N TYR A 341 5.33 -1.05 -13.28
CA TYR A 341 4.71 0.16 -13.85
C TYR A 341 5.23 0.47 -15.25
N ASP A 342 6.54 0.38 -15.47
CA ASP A 342 7.20 0.65 -16.75
C ASP A 342 8.46 -0.24 -16.89
N ASP A 343 9.14 -0.10 -18.03
CA ASP A 343 10.37 -0.86 -18.32
C ASP A 343 11.51 -0.55 -17.32
N ILE A 344 11.60 0.70 -16.84
CA ILE A 344 12.61 1.12 -15.84
C ILE A 344 12.37 0.37 -14.51
N SER A 345 11.12 0.35 -14.05
CA SER A 345 10.71 -0.35 -12.85
C SER A 345 10.97 -1.85 -12.98
N ALA A 346 10.74 -2.43 -14.15
CA ALA A 346 11.03 -3.84 -14.41
C ALA A 346 12.54 -4.15 -14.26
N GLU A 347 13.41 -3.30 -14.83
CA GLU A 347 14.86 -3.43 -14.64
C GLU A 347 15.28 -3.31 -13.17
N GLU A 348 14.69 -2.38 -12.42
CA GLU A 348 14.94 -2.24 -10.98
C GLU A 348 14.55 -3.51 -10.21
N MET A 349 13.39 -4.08 -10.52
CA MET A 349 12.95 -5.34 -9.91
C MET A 349 13.89 -6.50 -10.26
N MET A 350 14.38 -6.57 -11.51
CA MET A 350 15.39 -7.57 -11.90
C MET A 350 16.67 -7.43 -11.06
N ARG A 351 17.15 -6.20 -10.83
CA ARG A 351 18.34 -5.94 -10.00
C ARG A 351 18.09 -6.32 -8.54
N HIS A 352 16.92 -5.99 -7.99
CA HIS A 352 16.54 -6.34 -6.63
C HIS A 352 16.58 -7.86 -6.41
N PHE A 353 16.03 -8.63 -7.35
CA PHE A 353 15.84 -10.08 -7.20
C PHE A 353 16.87 -10.95 -7.95
N GLN A 354 17.97 -10.37 -8.45
CA GLN A 354 19.00 -11.10 -9.22
C GLN A 354 19.62 -12.31 -8.50
N VAL A 355 19.56 -12.35 -7.17
CA VAL A 355 20.13 -13.41 -6.32
C VAL A 355 19.18 -14.61 -6.17
N ALA A 356 17.96 -14.52 -6.71
CA ALA A 356 16.97 -15.58 -6.65
C ALA A 356 17.49 -16.86 -7.33
N LYS A 357 17.46 -17.96 -6.58
CA LYS A 357 17.88 -19.29 -7.06
C LYS A 357 16.73 -20.12 -7.63
N ASN A 358 15.50 -19.83 -7.24
CA ASN A 358 14.30 -20.54 -7.69
C ASN A 358 13.68 -19.80 -8.88
N HIS A 359 13.00 -20.53 -9.77
CA HIS A 359 12.24 -19.96 -10.91
C HIS A 359 10.82 -19.61 -10.47
N ASN A 360 10.71 -18.76 -9.46
CA ASN A 360 9.46 -18.49 -8.77
C ASN A 360 9.12 -17.00 -8.69
N ILE A 361 9.80 -16.18 -9.49
CA ILE A 361 9.55 -14.74 -9.62
C ILE A 361 9.18 -14.47 -11.06
N PHE A 362 8.05 -13.80 -11.22
CA PHE A 362 7.44 -13.47 -12.49
C PHE A 362 7.26 -11.96 -12.57
N LEU A 363 7.95 -11.31 -13.50
CA LEU A 363 7.73 -9.89 -13.80
C LEU A 363 6.68 -9.80 -14.89
N VAL A 364 5.70 -8.94 -14.70
CA VAL A 364 4.61 -8.69 -15.64
C VAL A 364 4.67 -7.22 -15.99
N ARG A 365 4.91 -6.91 -17.26
CA ARG A 365 4.98 -5.52 -17.75
C ARG A 365 4.29 -5.35 -19.09
N MET A 366 4.05 -4.09 -19.43
CA MET A 366 3.68 -3.69 -20.78
C MET A 366 4.93 -3.15 -21.49
N GLU A 367 5.12 -3.52 -22.74
CA GLU A 367 6.20 -3.00 -23.58
C GLU A 367 5.92 -1.56 -23.99
N ASN A 368 6.81 -0.63 -23.60
CA ASN A 368 6.69 0.81 -23.91
C ASN A 368 5.38 1.49 -23.44
N GLU A 369 4.65 0.90 -22.48
CA GLU A 369 3.43 1.46 -21.91
C GLU A 369 3.40 1.33 -20.38
N GLU A 370 2.66 2.23 -19.73
CA GLU A 370 2.48 2.17 -18.27
C GLU A 370 1.47 1.09 -17.88
N PHE A 371 1.86 0.21 -16.96
CA PHE A 371 0.99 -0.78 -16.36
C PHE A 371 0.11 -0.15 -15.27
N GLN A 372 -1.15 0.12 -15.60
CA GLN A 372 -2.14 0.75 -14.73
C GLN A 372 -3.13 -0.26 -14.10
N LEU A 373 -3.91 0.19 -13.11
CA LEU A 373 -4.79 -0.68 -12.32
C LEU A 373 -5.92 -1.29 -13.17
N ASN A 374 -6.42 -0.54 -14.15
CA ASN A 374 -7.39 -1.05 -15.12
C ASN A 374 -6.89 -2.30 -15.85
N ARG A 375 -5.59 -2.37 -16.19
CA ARG A 375 -4.99 -3.53 -16.84
C ARG A 375 -4.91 -4.74 -15.91
N LEU A 376 -4.52 -4.53 -14.65
CA LEU A 376 -4.62 -5.58 -13.65
C LEU A 376 -6.06 -6.10 -13.55
N ASN A 377 -7.03 -5.20 -13.48
CA ASN A 377 -8.44 -5.54 -13.41
C ASN A 377 -8.93 -6.31 -14.65
N ASP A 378 -8.51 -5.92 -15.85
CA ASP A 378 -8.83 -6.63 -17.10
C ASP A 378 -8.31 -8.08 -17.07
N ILE A 379 -7.05 -8.27 -16.66
CA ILE A 379 -6.45 -9.60 -16.53
C ILE A 379 -7.21 -10.44 -15.49
N LEU A 380 -7.48 -9.88 -14.31
CA LEU A 380 -8.23 -10.56 -13.25
C LEU A 380 -9.70 -10.83 -13.62
N GLN A 381 -10.29 -10.02 -14.50
CA GLN A 381 -11.65 -10.26 -14.99
C GLN A 381 -11.69 -11.41 -15.99
N SER A 382 -10.73 -11.48 -16.92
CA SER A 382 -10.67 -12.52 -17.94
C SER A 382 -10.64 -13.94 -17.36
N ILE A 383 -9.95 -14.13 -16.23
CA ILE A 383 -9.87 -15.44 -15.55
C ILE A 383 -11.19 -15.88 -14.89
N ILE A 384 -12.14 -14.97 -14.69
CA ILE A 384 -13.48 -15.28 -14.19
C ILE A 384 -14.38 -15.70 -15.36
N GLU A 385 -14.33 -14.95 -16.47
CA GLU A 385 -15.17 -15.17 -17.66
C GLU A 385 -14.86 -16.52 -18.32
N ASP A 386 -13.59 -16.89 -18.44
CA ASP A 386 -13.16 -18.19 -19.00
C ASP A 386 -13.74 -19.39 -18.22
N LYS A 387 -13.99 -19.26 -16.91
CA LYS A 387 -14.61 -20.33 -16.10
C LYS A 387 -16.11 -20.48 -16.35
N GLY A 388 -16.79 -19.42 -16.79
CA GLY A 388 -18.22 -19.44 -17.13
C GLY A 388 -18.53 -20.35 -18.32
N ASP A 389 -17.66 -20.34 -19.33
CA ASP A 389 -17.84 -21.12 -20.57
C ASP A 389 -17.63 -22.63 -20.38
N TYR A 390 -16.84 -23.06 -19.38
CA TYR A 390 -16.68 -24.48 -19.03
C TYR A 390 -17.92 -25.08 -18.33
N ARG A 391 -18.81 -24.26 -17.75
CA ARG A 391 -20.06 -24.73 -17.10
C ARG A 391 -21.25 -24.81 -18.05
N ALA A 392 -21.11 -24.32 -19.29
CA ALA A 392 -22.15 -24.34 -20.32
C ALA A 392 -22.05 -25.54 -21.29
N LYS A 393 -21.15 -26.50 -21.05
CA LYS A 393 -20.99 -27.72 -21.86
C LYS A 393 -21.27 -28.99 -21.07
#